data_AF-A0A1Q5QZT8-F1
#
_entry.id   AF-A0A1Q5QZT8-F1
#
_cell.length_a   1.000
_cell.length_b   1.000
_cell.length_c   1.000
_cell.angle_alpha   90.00
_cell.angle_beta   90.00
_cell.angle_gamma   90.00
#
_symmetry.space_group_name_H-M   'P 1'
#
loop_
_entity.id
_entity.type
_entity.pdbx_description
1 polymer ?
#
loop_
_entity_poly.entity_id
_entity_poly.type
_entity_poly.pdbx_seq_one_letter_code
_entity_poly.pdbx_strand_id
1 'polypeptide(L)'
;MNLALAAALAPFNDVSIFDIYGLGTSIAANPFAFGFNNATDACGAIPGADCSQYVYWDGIHPTAAAHLVIADAFIAQAVPETSTWAMLILGFAGIGFITHRRRNQTSALTVA
;
A
#
# COMPACT_ATOMS: atom_id res chain seq x y z
N MET A 1 7.05 21.32 2.30
CA MET A 1 8.23 20.73 2.96
C MET A 1 9.31 21.78 3.14
N ASN A 2 9.94 21.90 4.31
CA ASN A 2 11.08 22.81 4.47
C ASN A 2 12.40 22.10 4.10
N LEU A 3 13.35 22.84 3.52
CA LEU A 3 14.64 22.29 3.06
C LEU A 3 15.48 21.71 4.20
N ALA A 4 15.27 22.20 5.43
CA ALA A 4 15.96 21.73 6.63
C ALA A 4 15.64 20.27 6.96
N LEU A 5 14.36 19.85 6.88
CA LEU A 5 13.98 18.47 7.15
C LEU A 5 14.55 17.51 6.09
N ALA A 6 14.50 17.91 4.81
CA ALA A 6 15.09 17.11 3.73
C ALA A 6 16.60 16.91 3.93
N ALA A 7 17.33 17.96 4.31
CA ALA A 7 18.75 17.87 4.61
C ALA A 7 19.05 16.98 5.83
N ALA A 8 18.24 17.07 6.88
CA ALA A 8 18.39 16.25 8.08
C ALA A 8 18.14 14.74 7.81
N LEU A 9 17.25 14.42 6.88
CA LEU A 9 16.92 13.04 6.52
C LEU A 9 17.85 12.42 5.47
N ALA A 10 18.62 13.23 4.74
CA ALA A 10 19.51 12.78 3.65
C ALA A 10 20.51 11.66 4.03
N PRO A 11 21.01 11.54 5.27
CA PRO A 11 21.88 10.43 5.66
C PRO A 11 21.17 9.07 5.86
N PHE A 12 19.83 9.06 5.96
CA PHE A 12 19.05 7.86 6.25
C PHE A 12 18.44 7.30 4.95
N ASN A 13 18.89 6.12 4.53
CA ASN A 13 18.43 5.48 3.28
C ASN A 13 17.11 4.70 3.46
N ASP A 14 16.66 4.53 4.69
CA ASP A 14 15.47 3.78 5.11
C ASP A 14 14.34 4.68 5.59
N VAL A 15 14.51 6.00 5.50
CA VAL A 15 13.47 6.98 5.85
C VAL A 15 12.88 7.56 4.57
N SER A 16 11.56 7.50 4.46
CA SER A 16 10.80 8.11 3.38
C SER A 16 9.91 9.23 3.91
N ILE A 17 9.65 10.21 3.05
CA ILE A 17 8.73 11.31 3.34
C ILE A 17 7.42 11.02 2.63
N PHE A 18 6.34 10.95 3.41
CA PHE A 18 4.99 10.83 2.91
C PHE A 18 4.32 12.21 2.86
N ASP A 19 3.80 12.60 1.69
CA ASP A 19 3.08 13.87 1.52
C ASP A 19 1.61 13.75 1.96
N ILE A 20 1.41 13.73 3.28
CA ILE A 20 0.07 13.70 3.89
C ILE A 20 -0.77 14.94 3.53
N TYR A 21 -0.13 16.09 3.31
CA TYR A 21 -0.82 17.32 2.96
C TYR A 21 -1.37 17.26 1.53
N GLY A 22 -0.55 16.79 0.58
CA GLY A 22 -0.99 16.54 -0.80
C GLY A 22 -2.11 15.51 -0.86
N LEU A 23 -2.02 14.42 -0.09
CA LEU A 23 -3.10 13.45 0.04
C LEU A 23 -4.38 14.11 0.57
N GLY A 24 -4.30 14.82 1.70
CA GLY A 24 -5.46 15.49 2.30
C GLY A 24 -6.10 16.52 1.35
N THR A 25 -5.28 17.26 0.60
CA THR A 25 -5.76 18.21 -0.42
C THR A 25 -6.50 17.48 -1.56
N SER A 26 -5.99 16.32 -1.98
CA SER A 26 -6.63 15.50 -3.02
C SER A 26 -7.97 14.93 -2.54
N ILE A 27 -8.02 14.44 -1.30
CA ILE A 27 -9.25 13.94 -0.65
C ILE A 27 -10.27 15.06 -0.54
N ALA A 28 -9.87 16.26 -0.08
CA ALA A 28 -10.77 17.40 0.05
C ALA A 28 -11.29 17.90 -1.31
N ALA A 29 -10.47 17.87 -2.36
CA ALA A 29 -10.84 18.31 -3.70
C ALA A 29 -11.77 17.35 -4.43
N ASN A 30 -11.64 16.03 -4.21
CA ASN A 30 -12.48 15.03 -4.85
C ASN A 30 -12.74 13.83 -3.90
N PRO A 31 -13.55 14.00 -2.85
CA PRO A 31 -13.77 12.96 -1.85
C PRO A 31 -14.39 11.69 -2.43
N PHE A 32 -15.20 11.81 -3.49
CA PHE A 32 -15.82 10.67 -4.18
C PHE A 32 -14.79 9.71 -4.78
N ALA A 33 -13.63 10.22 -5.22
CA ALA A 33 -12.54 9.36 -5.71
C ALA A 33 -11.93 8.47 -4.62
N PHE A 34 -12.15 8.82 -3.35
CA PHE A 34 -11.65 8.11 -2.17
C PHE A 34 -12.76 7.40 -1.39
N GLY A 35 -13.97 7.32 -1.95
CA GLY A 35 -15.10 6.61 -1.33
C GLY A 35 -15.88 7.44 -0.31
N PHE A 36 -15.67 8.76 -0.23
CA PHE A 36 -16.41 9.66 0.64
C PHE A 36 -17.39 10.52 -0.15
N ASN A 37 -18.52 10.87 0.45
CA ASN A 37 -19.47 11.82 -0.12
C ASN A 37 -19.47 13.18 0.61
N ASN A 38 -18.76 13.27 1.74
CA ASN A 38 -18.69 14.47 2.55
C ASN A 38 -17.28 14.70 3.11
N ALA A 39 -16.70 15.87 2.82
CA ALA A 39 -15.40 16.28 3.31
C ALA A 39 -15.42 17.62 4.07
N THR A 40 -16.60 18.09 4.49
CA THR A 40 -16.77 19.40 5.13
C THR A 40 -17.36 19.32 6.53
N ASP A 41 -18.24 18.36 6.75
CA ASP A 41 -19.03 18.29 7.98
C ASP A 41 -18.40 17.34 9.01
N ALA A 42 -18.56 17.69 10.28
CA ALA A 42 -18.14 16.88 11.43
C ALA A 42 -19.14 15.75 11.69
N CYS A 43 -18.83 14.52 11.27
CA CYS A 43 -19.76 13.40 11.40
C CYS A 43 -20.19 13.10 12.86
N GLY A 44 -19.26 13.20 13.81
CA GLY A 44 -19.50 12.93 15.24
C GLY A 44 -20.47 13.90 15.90
N ALA A 45 -20.78 15.03 15.27
CA ALA A 45 -21.78 15.98 15.73
C ALA A 45 -23.19 15.71 15.18
N ILE A 46 -23.35 14.76 14.25
CA ILE A 46 -24.61 14.44 13.58
C ILE A 46 -25.15 13.12 14.16
N PRO A 47 -26.22 13.15 14.97
CA PRO A 47 -26.81 11.94 15.53
C PRO A 47 -27.27 10.97 14.42
N GLY A 48 -26.78 9.73 14.47
CA GLY A 48 -27.15 8.69 13.52
C GLY A 48 -26.49 8.79 12.15
N ALA A 49 -25.51 9.68 11.96
CA ALA A 49 -24.74 9.73 10.71
C ALA A 49 -23.91 8.45 10.49
N ASP A 50 -23.83 8.03 9.23
CA ASP A 50 -22.92 6.98 8.80
C ASP A 50 -21.54 7.59 8.52
N CYS A 51 -20.66 7.56 9.53
CA CYS A 51 -19.32 8.11 9.41
C CYS A 51 -18.38 7.32 8.48
N SER A 52 -18.84 6.23 7.86
CA SER A 52 -18.08 5.58 6.78
C SER A 52 -18.02 6.43 5.51
N GLN A 53 -18.96 7.37 5.34
CA GLN A 53 -19.09 8.21 4.15
C GLN A 53 -18.43 9.60 4.30
N TYR A 54 -17.91 9.91 5.49
CA TYR A 54 -17.38 11.23 5.86
C TYR A 54 -15.86 11.19 6.03
N VAL A 55 -15.19 12.26 5.61
CA VAL A 55 -13.75 12.42 5.83
C VAL A 55 -13.46 12.77 7.29
N TYR A 56 -14.26 13.65 7.91
CA TYR A 56 -13.98 14.19 9.24
C TYR A 56 -14.95 13.70 10.31
N TRP A 57 -14.40 13.29 11.46
CA TRP A 57 -15.16 12.96 12.66
C TRP A 57 -15.59 14.24 13.40
N ASP A 58 -14.66 15.20 13.53
CA ASP A 58 -14.93 16.53 14.09
C ASP A 58 -14.38 17.63 13.15
N GLY A 59 -13.95 18.78 13.66
CA GLY A 59 -13.41 19.85 12.81
C GLY A 59 -11.99 19.62 12.28
N ILE A 60 -11.24 18.64 12.79
CA ILE A 60 -9.83 18.43 12.44
C ILE A 60 -9.41 16.96 12.38
N HIS A 61 -10.11 16.06 13.08
CA HIS A 61 -9.78 14.65 13.13
C HIS A 61 -10.51 13.88 12.03
N PRO A 62 -9.81 13.02 11.26
CA PRO A 62 -10.45 12.17 10.27
C PRO A 62 -11.29 11.06 10.92
N THR A 63 -12.28 10.54 10.18
CA THR A 63 -13.02 9.34 10.58
C THR A 63 -12.15 8.09 10.50
N ALA A 64 -12.62 6.98 11.07
CA ALA A 64 -11.97 5.68 10.89
C ALA A 64 -11.87 5.27 9.42
N ALA A 65 -12.87 5.60 8.60
CA ALA A 65 -12.85 5.31 7.17
C ALA A 65 -11.79 6.16 6.43
N ALA A 66 -11.67 7.44 6.76
CA ALA A 66 -10.58 8.29 6.25
C ALA A 66 -9.19 7.80 6.68
N HIS A 67 -9.06 7.31 7.92
CA HIS A 67 -7.83 6.66 8.37
C HIS A 67 -7.45 5.42 7.55
N LEU A 68 -8.41 4.62 7.08
CA LEU A 68 -8.13 3.48 6.19
C LEU A 68 -7.55 3.94 4.85
N VAL A 69 -8.12 4.98 4.24
CA VAL A 69 -7.58 5.56 2.99
C VAL A 69 -6.16 6.09 3.17
N ILE A 70 -5.88 6.76 4.30
CA ILE A 70 -4.54 7.22 4.63
C ILE A 70 -3.59 6.01 4.78
N ALA A 71 -4.00 4.96 5.49
CA ALA A 71 -3.19 3.76 5.67
C ALA A 71 -2.87 3.06 4.34
N ASP A 72 -3.85 2.91 3.45
CA ASP A 72 -3.64 2.31 2.13
C ASP A 72 -2.64 3.13 1.29
N ALA A 73 -2.70 4.46 1.35
CA ALA A 73 -1.75 5.33 0.67
C ALA A 73 -0.32 5.19 1.23
N PHE A 74 -0.16 5.00 2.55
CA PHE A 74 1.13 4.71 3.17
C PHE A 74 1.68 3.34 2.74
N ILE A 75 0.84 2.31 2.74
CA ILE A 75 1.23 0.95 2.33
C ILE A 75 1.62 0.92 0.85
N ALA A 76 0.94 1.67 -0.01
CA ALA A 76 1.29 1.77 -1.43
C ALA A 76 2.68 2.41 -1.67
N GLN A 77 3.20 3.20 -0.73
CA GLN A 77 4.60 3.67 -0.78
C GLN A 77 5.60 2.64 -0.25
N ALA A 78 5.17 1.64 0.52
CA ALA A 78 6.05 0.63 1.05
C ALA A 78 6.54 -0.32 -0.06
N VAL A 79 7.82 -0.19 -0.38
CA VAL A 79 8.75 -1.10 -1.07
C VAL A 79 8.16 -1.96 -2.21
N PRO A 80 8.60 -1.78 -3.46
CA PRO A 80 8.20 -2.63 -4.57
C PRO A 80 8.43 -4.12 -4.26
N GLU A 81 7.37 -4.92 -4.33
CA GLU A 81 7.40 -6.38 -4.23
C GLU A 81 8.06 -7.06 -5.45
N THR A 82 9.11 -6.48 -6.02
CA THR A 82 9.84 -7.12 -7.12
C THR A 82 10.43 -8.46 -6.67
N SER A 83 10.78 -8.60 -5.39
CA SER A 83 11.24 -9.86 -4.82
C SER A 83 10.15 -10.93 -4.72
N THR A 84 8.87 -10.59 -4.52
CA THR A 84 7.78 -11.59 -4.45
C THR A 84 7.68 -12.35 -5.77
N TRP A 85 7.61 -11.63 -6.90
CA TRP A 85 7.53 -12.26 -8.21
C TRP A 85 8.83 -12.96 -8.61
N ALA A 86 9.99 -12.36 -8.31
CA ALA A 86 11.28 -12.97 -8.61
C ALA A 86 11.44 -14.31 -7.84
N MET A 87 11.13 -14.34 -6.55
CA MET A 87 11.21 -15.54 -5.72
C MET A 87 10.16 -16.58 -6.11
N LEU A 88 8.94 -16.15 -6.48
CA LEU A 88 7.89 -17.01 -7.00
C LEU A 88 8.34 -17.72 -8.30
N ILE A 89 8.85 -16.96 -9.27
CA ILE A 89 9.34 -17.50 -10.54
C ILE A 89 10.54 -18.41 -10.31
N LEU A 90 11.51 -17.98 -9.51
CA LEU A 90 12.68 -18.80 -9.16
C LEU A 90 12.27 -20.11 -8.46
N GLY A 91 11.29 -20.05 -7.55
CA GLY A 91 10.75 -21.22 -6.87
C GLY A 91 10.11 -22.21 -7.86
N PHE A 92 9.21 -21.73 -8.72
CA PHE A 92 8.55 -22.58 -9.71
C PHE A 92 9.53 -23.14 -10.75
N ALA A 93 10.44 -22.31 -11.26
CA ALA A 93 11.47 -22.74 -12.21
C ALA A 93 12.40 -23.79 -11.58
N GLY A 94 12.80 -23.60 -10.32
CA GLY A 94 13.63 -24.56 -9.57
C GLY A 94 12.94 -25.93 -9.41
N ILE A 95 11.67 -25.95 -8.99
CA ILE A 95 10.88 -27.19 -8.87
C ILE A 95 10.70 -27.86 -10.24
N GLY A 96 10.36 -27.08 -11.28
CA GLY A 96 10.24 -27.57 -12.65
C GLY A 96 11.53 -28.22 -13.18
N PHE A 97 12.68 -27.58 -12.95
CA PHE A 97 13.98 -28.11 -13.36
C PHE A 97 14.35 -29.41 -12.63
N ILE A 98 14.14 -29.47 -11.31
CA ILE A 98 14.42 -30.67 -10.50
C ILE A 98 13.55 -31.85 -10.96
N THR A 99 12.25 -31.62 -11.17
CA THR A 99 11.33 -32.67 -11.64
C THR A 99 11.65 -33.13 -13.05
N HIS A 100 12.04 -32.23 -13.96
CA HIS A 100 12.48 -32.56 -15.31
C HIS A 100 13.74 -33.44 -15.29
N ARG A 101 14.75 -33.08 -14.48
CA ARG A 101 16.01 -33.85 -14.39
C ARG A 101 15.79 -35.27 -13.87
N ARG A 102 14.88 -35.47 -12.92
CA ARG A 102 14.56 -36.80 -12.37
C ARG A 102 13.94 -37.73 -13.42
N ARG A 103 13.04 -37.22 -14.28
CA ARG A 103 12.39 -38.01 -15.35
C ARG A 103 13.39 -38.50 -16.41
N ASN A 104 14.36 -37.65 -16.78
CA ASN A 104 15.40 -38.05 -17.74
C ASN A 104 16.33 -39.14 -17.18
N GLN A 105 16.60 -39.16 -15.87
CA GLN A 105 17.41 -40.22 -15.26
C GLN A 105 16.67 -41.56 -15.14
N THR A 106 15.35 -41.56 -14.92
CA THR A 106 14.56 -42.81 -14.88
C THR A 106 14.44 -43.46 -16.25
N SER A 107 14.36 -42.64 -17.31
CA SER A 107 14.29 -43.13 -18.70
C SER A 107 15.60 -43.78 -19.17
N ALA A 108 16.75 -43.28 -18.71
CA ALA A 108 18.06 -43.85 -19.03
C ALA A 108 18.32 -45.21 -18.33
N LEU A 109 17.71 -45.47 -17.18
CA LEU A 109 17.83 -46.74 -16.43
C LEU A 109 16.92 -47.87 -16.96
N THR A 110 15.96 -47.58 -17.84
CA THR A 110 15.03 -48.59 -18.40
C THR A 110 15.48 -49.13 -19.76
N VAL A 111 16.50 -48.52 -20.38
CA VAL A 111 17.02 -48.87 -21.72
C VAL A 111 18.37 -49.61 -21.67
N ALA A 112 18.94 -49.81 -20.49
CA ALA A 112 20.13 -50.64 -20.25
C ALA A 112 19.74 -51.99 -19.65
#